data_AF-A0A2I0NLN5-F1
#
_entry.id   AF-A0A2I0NLN5-F1
#
_cell.length_a   1.000
_cell.length_b   1.000
_cell.length_c   1.000
_cell.angle_alpha   90.00
_cell.angle_beta   90.00
_cell.angle_gamma   90.00
#
_symmetry.space_group_name_H-M   'P 1'
#
loop_
_entity.id
_entity.type
_entity.pdbx_description
1 polymer ?
#
loop_
_entity_poly.entity_id
_entity_poly.type
_entity_poly.pdbx_seq_one_letter_code
_entity_poly.pdbx_strand_id
1 'polypeptide(L)'
;MPASPGIIPDMRYLSPAYLPMLVIGVYALKHAGLDADGVRDSLKTLFWLAVVDLPLIFVVLQVIAGRNHGGQVTFITTLTYLFLAGAAVLYVAVLARRASPRLLAYAIPALMFFPLAWEVVVDFRFATSCWEGYHFWIPVVQYIWYIQYAIFPL
;
A
#
# COMPACT_ATOMS: atom_id res chain seq x y z
N MET A 1 -5.99 -12.59 26.21
CA MET A 1 -6.63 -13.37 25.13
C MET A 1 -5.57 -14.26 24.52
N PRO A 2 -5.82 -15.56 24.28
CA PRO A 2 -4.86 -16.39 23.55
C PRO A 2 -4.78 -15.85 22.12
N ALA A 3 -3.57 -15.58 21.64
CA ALA A 3 -3.37 -15.20 20.23
C ALA A 3 -3.80 -16.38 19.35
N SER A 4 -4.57 -16.10 18.30
CA SER A 4 -4.86 -17.08 17.25
C SER A 4 -3.55 -17.70 16.76
N PRO A 5 -3.49 -19.01 16.44
CA PRO A 5 -2.29 -19.64 15.87
C PRO A 5 -1.90 -19.08 14.49
N GLY A 6 -2.67 -18.12 13.96
CA GLY A 6 -2.44 -17.48 12.67
C GLY A 6 -2.86 -18.36 11.51
N ILE A 7 -2.66 -17.86 10.30
CA ILE A 7 -2.78 -18.66 9.08
C ILE A 7 -1.39 -19.24 8.80
N ILE A 8 -1.30 -20.54 8.51
CA ILE A 8 -0.05 -21.22 8.13
C ILE A 8 -0.18 -21.64 6.66
N PRO A 9 0.72 -21.20 5.76
CA PRO A 9 1.88 -20.35 6.04
C PRO A 9 1.46 -18.93 6.40
N ASP A 10 2.27 -18.29 7.26
CA ASP A 10 2.09 -16.90 7.70
C ASP A 10 1.85 -15.98 6.50
N MET A 11 0.88 -15.07 6.60
CA MET A 11 0.51 -14.17 5.50
C MET A 11 1.70 -13.32 5.02
N ARG A 12 2.72 -13.13 5.88
CA ARG A 12 4.01 -12.53 5.50
C ARG A 12 4.70 -13.26 4.35
N TYR A 13 4.56 -14.57 4.21
CA TYR A 13 5.11 -15.29 3.04
C TYR A 13 4.47 -14.89 1.72
N LEU A 14 3.30 -14.25 1.74
CA LEU A 14 2.63 -13.72 0.55
C LEU A 14 3.04 -12.27 0.23
N SER A 15 3.73 -11.55 1.11
CA SER A 15 4.14 -10.14 0.84
C SER A 15 4.90 -9.96 -0.48
N PRO A 16 5.79 -10.88 -0.92
CA PRO A 16 6.48 -10.73 -2.20
C PRO A 16 5.52 -10.79 -3.40
N ALA A 17 4.31 -11.34 -3.23
CA ALA A 17 3.31 -11.45 -4.28
C ALA A 17 2.51 -10.15 -4.46
N TYR A 18 2.42 -9.26 -3.46
CA TYR A 18 1.59 -8.05 -3.55
C TYR A 18 2.09 -7.11 -4.65
N LEU A 19 3.40 -6.87 -4.72
CA LEU A 19 3.96 -5.98 -5.75
C LEU A 19 3.74 -6.49 -7.19
N PRO A 20 4.00 -7.79 -7.52
CA PRO A 20 3.57 -8.37 -8.79
C PRO A 20 2.06 -8.25 -9.05
N MET A 21 1.22 -8.48 -8.03
CA MET A 21 -0.23 -8.38 -8.17
C MET A 21 -0.70 -6.96 -8.45
N LEU A 22 -0.05 -5.94 -7.90
CA LEU A 22 -0.33 -4.54 -8.22
C LEU A 22 0.03 -4.21 -9.67
N VAL A 23 1.18 -4.69 -10.15
CA VAL A 23 1.58 -4.52 -11.57
C VAL A 23 0.56 -5.19 -12.50
N ILE A 24 0.12 -6.41 -12.17
CA ILE A 24 -0.95 -7.10 -12.91
C ILE A 24 -2.25 -6.29 -12.86
N GLY A 25 -2.61 -5.73 -11.71
CA GLY A 25 -3.79 -4.87 -11.53
C GLY A 25 -3.74 -3.62 -12.41
N VAL A 26 -2.59 -2.96 -12.53
CA VAL A 26 -2.40 -1.82 -13.43
C VAL A 26 -2.51 -2.25 -14.90
N TYR A 27 -1.90 -3.40 -15.25
CA TYR A 27 -1.99 -3.93 -16.61
C TYR A 27 -3.44 -4.27 -16.99
N ALA A 28 -4.24 -4.78 -16.05
CA ALA A 28 -5.65 -5.10 -16.26
C ALA A 28 -6.49 -3.86 -16.65
N LEU A 29 -6.04 -2.64 -16.36
CA LEU A 29 -6.72 -1.41 -16.78
C LEU A 29 -6.81 -1.25 -18.30
N LYS A 30 -5.98 -1.95 -19.08
CA LYS A 30 -6.14 -2.04 -20.54
C LYS A 30 -7.54 -2.52 -20.94
N HIS A 31 -8.12 -3.43 -20.14
CA HIS A 31 -9.49 -3.93 -20.38
C HIS A 31 -10.58 -2.90 -20.06
N ALA A 32 -10.25 -1.84 -19.33
CA ALA A 32 -11.14 -0.70 -19.07
C ALA A 32 -11.05 0.41 -20.13
N GLY A 33 -10.36 0.16 -21.25
CA GLY A 33 -10.18 1.12 -22.33
C GLY A 33 -8.98 2.04 -22.17
N LEU A 34 -8.05 1.71 -21.26
CA LEU A 34 -6.76 2.41 -21.14
C LEU A 34 -5.83 2.01 -22.29
N ASP A 35 -5.23 3.00 -22.96
CA ASP A 35 -4.20 2.78 -23.98
C ASP A 35 -2.85 2.40 -23.34
N ALA A 36 -1.89 2.00 -24.18
CA ALA A 36 -0.56 1.60 -23.71
C ALA A 36 0.17 2.73 -22.97
N ASP A 37 -0.02 3.97 -23.43
CA ASP A 37 0.53 5.16 -22.79
C ASP A 37 -0.09 5.36 -21.41
N GLY A 38 -1.41 5.19 -21.26
CA GLY A 38 -2.06 5.26 -19.95
C GLY A 38 -1.59 4.18 -18.98
N VAL A 39 -1.34 2.95 -19.43
CA VAL A 39 -0.77 1.89 -18.57
C VAL A 39 0.64 2.28 -18.12
N ARG A 40 1.45 2.81 -19.02
CA ARG A 40 2.80 3.30 -18.71
C ARG A 40 2.77 4.46 -17.70
N ASP A 41 1.88 5.42 -17.88
CA ASP A 41 1.70 6.54 -16.97
C ASP A 41 1.23 6.07 -15.59
N SER A 42 0.37 5.06 -15.55
CA SER A 42 -0.11 4.44 -14.31
C SER A 42 1.02 3.74 -13.55
N LEU A 43 1.84 2.94 -14.23
CA LEU A 43 3.02 2.32 -13.64
C LEU A 43 4.04 3.36 -13.16
N LYS A 44 4.26 4.42 -13.94
CA LYS A 44 5.14 5.53 -13.55
C LYS A 44 4.62 6.23 -12.31
N THR A 45 3.31 6.47 -12.23
CA THR A 45 2.67 7.06 -11.05
C THR A 45 2.84 6.16 -9.83
N LEU A 46 2.55 4.86 -9.96
CA LEU A 46 2.71 3.89 -8.87
C LEU A 46 4.18 3.83 -8.39
N PHE A 47 5.14 3.85 -9.32
CA PHE A 47 6.56 3.86 -9.00
C PHE A 47 6.95 5.09 -8.17
N TRP A 48 6.55 6.29 -8.57
CA TRP A 48 6.86 7.50 -7.80
C TRP A 48 6.20 7.52 -6.43
N LEU A 49 4.93 7.09 -6.34
CA LEU A 49 4.23 6.94 -5.06
C LEU A 49 4.97 5.96 -4.14
N ALA A 50 5.41 4.82 -4.66
CA ALA A 50 6.13 3.82 -3.87
C ALA A 50 7.52 4.30 -3.43
N VAL A 51 8.25 5.04 -4.28
CA VAL A 51 9.62 5.47 -3.98
C VAL A 51 9.66 6.71 -3.08
N VAL A 52 8.76 7.67 -3.27
CA VAL A 52 8.80 8.98 -2.60
C VAL A 52 7.78 9.06 -1.47
N ASP A 53 6.53 8.71 -1.75
CA ASP A 53 5.43 8.92 -0.79
C ASP A 53 5.37 7.82 0.27
N LEU A 54 5.84 6.60 -0.06
CA LEU A 54 5.83 5.48 0.88
C LEU A 54 6.76 5.71 2.08
N PRO A 55 8.00 6.24 1.92
CA PRO A 55 8.78 6.69 3.08
C PRO A 55 8.14 7.86 3.83
N LEU A 56 7.52 8.80 3.10
CA LEU A 56 6.91 9.99 3.70
C LEU A 56 5.71 9.65 4.59
N ILE A 57 4.99 8.56 4.29
CA ILE A 57 3.84 8.13 5.10
C ILE A 57 4.24 7.90 6.56
N PHE A 58 5.46 7.44 6.85
CA PHE A 58 5.94 7.25 8.22
C PHE A 58 6.01 8.56 9.00
N VAL A 59 6.49 9.62 8.36
CA VAL A 59 6.53 10.97 8.94
C VAL A 59 5.10 11.44 9.22
N VAL A 60 4.20 11.30 8.24
CA VAL A 60 2.80 11.73 8.36
C VAL A 60 2.09 11.00 9.49
N LEU A 61 2.21 9.67 9.56
CA LEU A 61 1.61 8.86 10.60
C LEU A 61 2.18 9.17 11.99
N GLN A 62 3.48 9.45 12.07
CA GLN A 62 4.10 9.88 13.32
C GLN A 62 3.52 11.21 13.80
N VAL A 63 3.28 12.17 12.90
CA VAL A 63 2.68 13.46 13.22
C VAL A 63 1.22 13.33 13.64
N ILE A 64 0.43 12.52 12.94
CA ILE A 64 -1.02 12.41 13.16
C ILE A 64 -1.37 11.53 14.36
N ALA A 65 -0.66 10.41 14.53
CA ALA A 65 -1.04 9.37 15.49
C ALA A 65 0.08 8.99 16.47
N GLY A 66 1.29 9.57 16.37
CA GLY A 66 2.38 9.33 17.31
C GLY A 66 2.69 7.85 17.47
N ARG A 67 2.68 7.35 18.72
CA ARG A 67 2.89 5.93 19.06
C ARG A 67 1.60 5.08 19.07
N ASN A 68 0.45 5.68 18.74
CA ASN A 68 -0.80 4.93 18.65
C ASN A 68 -0.84 4.11 17.35
N HIS A 69 -0.22 2.93 17.36
CA HIS A 69 -0.14 2.04 16.19
C HIS A 69 -1.52 1.64 15.66
N GLY A 70 -2.50 1.41 16.56
CA GLY A 70 -3.88 1.13 16.16
C GLY A 70 -4.52 2.31 15.41
N GLY A 71 -4.24 3.54 15.87
CA GLY A 71 -4.66 4.77 15.19
C GLY A 71 -4.05 4.94 13.80
N GLN A 72 -2.76 4.62 13.63
CA GLN A 72 -2.08 4.65 12.32
C GLN A 72 -2.71 3.67 11.33
N VAL A 73 -2.94 2.42 11.75
CA VAL A 73 -3.57 1.39 10.91
C VAL A 73 -5.01 1.79 10.56
N THR A 74 -5.77 2.31 11.53
CA THR A 74 -7.15 2.77 11.30
C THR A 74 -7.21 3.92 10.31
N PHE A 75 -6.27 4.87 10.40
CA PHE A 75 -6.17 6.00 9.49
C PHE A 75 -5.92 5.55 8.05
N ILE A 76 -4.91 4.70 7.81
CA ILE A 76 -4.63 4.16 6.46
C ILE A 76 -5.83 3.37 5.95
N THR A 77 -6.41 2.50 6.77
CA THR A 77 -7.57 1.69 6.39
C THR A 77 -8.74 2.58 5.95
N THR A 78 -8.97 3.68 6.66
CA THR A 78 -10.02 4.65 6.31
C THR A 78 -9.74 5.30 4.96
N LEU A 79 -8.50 5.75 4.71
CA LEU A 79 -8.10 6.30 3.42
C LEU A 79 -8.24 5.28 2.29
N THR A 80 -7.85 4.02 2.51
CA THR A 80 -8.04 2.95 1.54
C THR A 80 -9.50 2.82 1.12
N TYR A 81 -10.43 2.81 2.08
CA TYR A 81 -11.86 2.71 1.76
C TYR A 81 -12.40 3.95 1.04
N LEU A 82 -11.95 5.16 1.41
CA LEU A 82 -12.34 6.39 0.73
C LEU A 82 -11.86 6.40 -0.73
N PHE A 83 -10.60 6.04 -0.97
CA PHE A 83 -10.05 5.97 -2.33
C PHE A 83 -10.65 4.81 -3.13
N LEU A 84 -10.99 3.69 -2.49
CA LEU A 84 -11.68 2.58 -3.13
C LEU A 84 -13.05 3.01 -3.62
N ALA A 85 -13.81 3.70 -2.77
CA ALA A 85 -15.12 4.26 -3.14
C ALA A 85 -14.98 5.27 -4.29
N GLY A 86 -14.01 6.19 -4.21
CA GLY A 86 -13.74 7.16 -5.27
C GLY A 86 -13.35 6.51 -6.60
N ALA A 87 -12.46 5.52 -6.57
CA ALA A 87 -12.03 4.78 -7.74
C ALA A 87 -13.19 3.99 -8.36
N ALA A 88 -14.05 3.37 -7.54
CA ALA A 88 -15.23 2.65 -8.01
C ALA A 88 -16.22 3.59 -8.73
N VAL A 89 -16.50 4.77 -8.15
CA VAL A 89 -17.36 5.79 -8.77
C VAL A 89 -16.76 6.26 -10.09
N LEU A 90 -15.44 6.54 -10.12
CA LEU A 90 -14.76 6.96 -11.34
C LEU A 90 -14.80 5.87 -12.41
N TYR A 91 -14.59 4.61 -12.03
CA TYR A 91 -14.67 3.47 -12.93
C TYR A 91 -16.06 3.35 -13.58
N VAL A 92 -17.12 3.47 -12.78
CA VAL A 92 -18.50 3.51 -13.29
C VAL A 92 -18.71 4.70 -14.23
N ALA A 93 -18.18 5.88 -13.91
CA ALA A 93 -18.27 7.05 -14.78
C ALA A 93 -17.55 6.85 -16.12
N VAL A 94 -16.41 6.14 -16.14
CA VAL A 94 -15.70 5.77 -17.36
C VAL A 94 -16.53 4.79 -18.20
N LEU A 95 -17.11 3.75 -17.58
CA LEU A 95 -18.00 2.81 -18.28
C LEU A 95 -19.23 3.52 -18.87
N ALA A 96 -19.79 4.49 -18.15
CA ALA A 96 -20.89 5.32 -18.61
C ALA A 96 -20.47 6.40 -19.64
N ARG A 97 -19.20 6.42 -20.07
CA ARG A 97 -18.60 7.42 -20.98
C ARG A 97 -18.76 8.87 -20.50
N ARG A 98 -18.89 9.08 -19.19
CA ARG A 98 -18.96 10.40 -18.54
C ARG A 98 -17.59 10.91 -18.08
N ALA A 99 -16.57 10.06 -18.10
CA ALA A 99 -15.21 10.38 -17.71
C ALA A 99 -14.21 9.74 -18.67
N SER A 100 -13.02 10.34 -18.77
CA SER A 100 -11.93 9.78 -19.58
C SER A 100 -11.30 8.58 -18.86
N PRO A 101 -11.05 7.45 -19.56
CA PRO A 101 -10.28 6.33 -19.01
C PRO A 101 -8.92 6.75 -18.45
N ARG A 102 -8.30 7.82 -18.99
CA ARG A 102 -7.02 8.35 -18.51
C ARG A 102 -7.03 8.75 -17.03
N LEU A 103 -8.18 9.08 -16.46
CA LEU A 103 -8.29 9.38 -15.03
C LEU A 103 -8.02 8.14 -14.17
N LEU A 104 -8.32 6.94 -14.67
CA LEU A 104 -8.01 5.68 -13.97
C LEU A 104 -6.50 5.45 -13.87
N ALA A 105 -5.71 5.95 -14.83
CA ALA A 105 -4.26 5.84 -14.79
C ALA A 105 -3.67 6.51 -13.55
N TYR A 106 -4.33 7.52 -12.97
CA TYR A 106 -3.87 8.22 -11.77
C TYR A 106 -4.59 7.75 -10.51
N ALA A 107 -5.91 7.54 -10.58
CA ALA A 107 -6.71 7.16 -9.43
C ALA A 107 -6.38 5.74 -8.91
N ILE A 108 -6.09 4.80 -9.80
CA ILE A 108 -5.81 3.41 -9.42
C ILE A 108 -4.45 3.28 -8.72
N PRO A 109 -3.34 3.87 -9.22
CA PRO A 109 -2.10 3.93 -8.44
C PRO A 109 -2.24 4.57 -7.08
N ALA A 110 -3.00 5.67 -6.98
CA ALA A 110 -3.27 6.31 -5.69
C ALA A 110 -4.02 5.37 -4.73
N LEU A 111 -5.01 4.62 -5.22
CA LEU A 111 -5.66 3.57 -4.43
C LEU A 111 -4.67 2.48 -4.01
N MET A 112 -3.86 1.97 -4.95
CA MET A 112 -2.89 0.89 -4.72
C MET A 112 -1.77 1.27 -3.74
N PHE A 113 -1.48 2.56 -3.64
CA PHE A 113 -0.52 3.08 -2.67
C PHE A 113 -0.95 2.83 -1.22
N PHE A 114 -2.24 2.86 -0.88
CA PHE A 114 -2.68 2.70 0.50
C PHE A 114 -2.53 1.27 1.05
N PRO A 115 -2.85 0.20 0.30
CA PRO A 115 -2.46 -1.17 0.68
C PRO A 115 -0.96 -1.33 0.90
N LEU A 116 -0.13 -0.73 0.03
CA LEU A 116 1.32 -0.73 0.24
C LEU A 116 1.69 -0.02 1.54
N ALA A 117 1.15 1.17 1.78
CA ALA A 117 1.39 1.91 3.03
C ALA A 117 0.94 1.12 4.26
N TRP A 118 -0.19 0.41 4.16
CA TRP A 118 -0.69 -0.47 5.21
C TRP A 118 0.29 -1.61 5.48
N GLU A 119 0.77 -2.30 4.43
CA GLU A 119 1.75 -3.38 4.54
C GLU A 119 3.02 -2.89 5.24
N VAL A 120 3.60 -1.76 4.82
CA VAL A 120 4.83 -1.26 5.46
C VAL A 120 4.58 -0.90 6.94
N VAL A 121 3.41 -0.37 7.31
CA VAL A 121 3.10 -0.10 8.72
C VAL A 121 2.96 -1.38 9.53
N VAL A 122 2.24 -2.37 9.01
CA VAL A 122 2.03 -3.65 9.71
C VAL A 122 3.34 -4.43 9.82
N ASP A 123 4.09 -4.52 8.73
CA ASP A 123 5.30 -5.34 8.64
C ASP A 123 6.50 -4.74 9.36
N PHE A 124 6.59 -3.40 9.47
CA PHE A 124 7.75 -2.75 10.06
C PHE A 124 7.48 -2.10 11.42
N ARG A 125 6.27 -1.58 11.70
CA ARG A 125 5.98 -0.99 13.03
C ARG A 125 5.25 -1.96 13.94
N PHE A 126 4.18 -2.56 13.44
CA PHE A 126 3.34 -3.45 14.24
C PHE A 126 4.07 -4.75 14.54
N ALA A 127 4.74 -5.34 13.55
CA ALA A 127 5.56 -6.55 13.75
C ALA A 127 6.65 -6.34 14.81
N THR A 128 7.37 -5.22 14.76
CA THR A 128 8.42 -4.88 15.74
C THR A 128 7.87 -4.80 17.16
N SER A 129 6.67 -4.25 17.32
CA SER A 129 6.05 -4.07 18.64
C SER A 129 5.45 -5.36 19.21
N CYS A 130 4.99 -6.28 18.36
CA CYS A 130 4.22 -7.44 18.78
C CYS A 130 4.94 -8.80 18.63
N TRP A 131 6.02 -8.90 17.84
CA TRP A 131 6.62 -10.19 17.43
C TRP A 131 8.10 -10.32 17.79
N GLU A 132 8.53 -9.71 18.90
CA GLU A 132 9.87 -9.89 19.49
C GLU A 132 11.06 -9.69 18.50
N GLY A 133 10.91 -8.84 17.49
CA GLY A 133 11.96 -8.55 16.51
C GLY A 133 12.11 -9.59 15.38
N TYR A 134 11.15 -10.49 15.20
CA TYR A 134 11.14 -11.42 14.06
C TYR A 134 10.66 -10.70 12.79
N HIS A 135 11.60 -10.11 12.07
CA HIS A 135 11.37 -9.43 10.80
C HIS A 135 11.37 -10.40 9.62
N PHE A 136 10.83 -9.93 8.49
CA PHE A 136 10.88 -10.61 7.21
C PHE A 136 12.25 -11.23 6.92
N TRP A 137 12.27 -12.49 6.49
CA TRP A 137 13.48 -13.26 6.16
C TRP A 137 14.28 -12.72 4.96
N ILE A 138 13.76 -11.70 4.27
CA ILE A 138 14.41 -11.09 3.10
C ILE A 138 15.46 -10.09 3.61
N PRO A 139 16.76 -10.30 3.36
CA PRO A 139 17.83 -9.47 3.95
C PRO A 139 17.67 -7.97 3.70
N VAL A 140 17.23 -7.59 2.49
CA VAL A 140 17.00 -6.18 2.14
C VAL A 140 15.91 -5.54 3.02
N VAL A 141 14.84 -6.28 3.32
CA VAL A 141 13.75 -5.80 4.18
C VAL A 141 14.25 -5.56 5.60
N GLN A 142 15.14 -6.42 6.10
CA GLN A 142 15.77 -6.24 7.41
C GLN A 142 16.63 -4.96 7.46
N TYR A 143 17.39 -4.63 6.40
CA TYR A 143 18.16 -3.39 6.35
C TYR A 143 17.28 -2.13 6.34
N ILE A 144 16.19 -2.16 5.55
CA ILE A 144 15.21 -1.07 5.53
C ILE A 144 14.61 -0.87 6.92
N TRP A 145 14.30 -1.97 7.61
CA TRP A 145 13.79 -1.94 8.97
C TRP A 145 14.78 -1.26 9.94
N TYR A 146 16.06 -1.62 9.92
CA TYR A 146 17.07 -0.98 10.77
C TYR A 146 17.12 0.54 10.58
N ILE A 147 17.08 1.00 9.32
CA ILE A 147 17.08 2.43 8.99
C ILE A 147 15.82 3.11 9.55
N GLN A 148 14.65 2.51 9.33
CA GLN A 148 13.38 3.04 9.82
C GLN A 148 13.34 3.12 11.35
N TYR A 149 13.79 2.08 12.05
CA TYR A 149 13.81 2.04 13.51
C TYR A 149 14.78 3.08 14.10
N ALA A 150 15.93 3.29 13.46
CA ALA A 150 16.89 4.31 13.88
C ALA A 150 16.32 5.74 13.75
N ILE A 151 15.49 6.00 12.74
CA ILE A 151 14.90 7.32 12.48
C ILE A 151 13.62 7.53 13.31
N PHE A 152 12.78 6.50 13.41
CA PHE A 152 11.49 6.53 14.08
C PHE A 152 11.38 5.42 15.14
N PRO A 153 12.02 5.60 16.30
CA PRO A 153 11.95 4.62 17.37
C PRO A 153 10.51 4.47 17.89
N LEU A 154 10.16 3.24 18.27
CA LEU A 154 8.86 2.89 18.85
C LEU A 154 8.53 3.70 20.11
#